data_AF-A0A7Z9WD52-F1
#
_entry.id   AF-A0A7Z9WD52-F1
#
_cell.length_a   1.000
_cell.length_b   1.000
_cell.length_c   1.000
_cell.angle_alpha   90.00
_cell.angle_beta   90.00
_cell.angle_gamma   90.00
#
_symmetry.space_group_name_H-M   'P 1'
#
loop_
_entity.id
_entity.type
_entity.pdbx_description
1 polymer ?
#
loop_
_entity_poly.entity_id
_entity_poly.type
_entity_poly.pdbx_seq_one_letter_code
_entity_poly.pdbx_strand_id
1 'polypeptide(L)'
;NCTNCGPRYTIIMDIPYDRATTTMKKFIMCEECEREYHVPSDRRFHAQPNACWACGPRVSLYRNDRTPIHTQDPIALAASLLAKGHIVAVKGLGGFHLAVDAQNHGAVARLRRKKHREEKPLAVMVRDMDVAHRLAHIDEAEASLLTSAQRPIVLVKKRLANGLSPQVSPRNKYLGIMLPYTPLHHLLMEVGPEVLVMTSGNMTDEPINIDNDSAFDNLSHIADFFLIHDREIYLRSDDSVLRVIDGQARQIRRSRGYVPVPLFLPSFSKGMPSVLAVGGELKNTVCLTKENLAFLSQHIGDMENLETYDFFQLTIRHLQNILEITPQLIAHDLHPDYLSTLYAKDESDLPLEGVQHHHAHIVSCMAEHGLRGPVIGLAMDGTGYGLDGRIWGCEFLVSDLVSFIRIGHLRYIPLPGGDLAAK
;
A
#
# COMPACT_ATOMS: atom_id res chain seq x y z
N ASN A 1 -1.65 -16.58 -14.29
CA ASN A 1 -0.70 -16.63 -13.15
C ASN A 1 -0.09 -18.03 -13.12
N CYS A 2 0.75 -18.34 -12.14
CA CYS A 2 1.19 -19.71 -11.83
C CYS A 2 1.43 -19.84 -10.31
N THR A 3 1.93 -20.97 -9.84
CA THR A 3 2.27 -21.18 -8.41
C THR A 3 3.25 -20.15 -7.86
N ASN A 4 4.13 -19.63 -8.72
CA ASN A 4 5.20 -18.69 -8.33
C ASN A 4 4.81 -17.21 -8.41
N CYS A 5 3.60 -16.87 -8.90
CA CYS A 5 3.20 -15.46 -9.04
C CYS A 5 1.68 -15.23 -8.99
N GLY A 6 1.28 -13.95 -9.07
CA GLY A 6 -0.11 -13.53 -9.07
C GLY A 6 -0.63 -13.18 -7.66
N PRO A 7 -1.93 -12.90 -7.53
CA PRO A 7 -2.51 -12.47 -6.27
C PRO A 7 -2.43 -13.57 -5.21
N ARG A 8 -2.21 -13.14 -3.96
CA ARG A 8 -2.21 -13.99 -2.75
C ARG A 8 -3.02 -13.29 -1.68
N TYR A 9 -2.36 -12.53 -0.80
CA TYR A 9 -2.98 -11.81 0.32
C TYR A 9 -4.29 -11.08 -0.03
N THR A 10 -4.34 -10.39 -1.18
CA THR A 10 -5.52 -9.61 -1.58
C THR A 10 -6.76 -10.43 -1.98
N ILE A 11 -6.63 -11.74 -2.14
CA ILE A 11 -7.72 -12.65 -2.53
C ILE A 11 -7.98 -13.77 -1.53
N ILE A 12 -7.13 -13.94 -0.52
CA ILE A 12 -7.31 -14.95 0.53
C ILE A 12 -8.38 -14.42 1.49
N MET A 13 -9.45 -15.18 1.66
CA MET A 13 -10.51 -14.85 2.62
C MET A 13 -10.28 -15.60 3.94
N ASP A 14 -9.76 -16.82 3.85
CA ASP A 14 -9.56 -17.71 5.00
C ASP A 14 -8.42 -18.73 4.75
N ILE A 15 -8.06 -19.48 5.79
CA ILE A 15 -7.13 -20.61 5.75
C ILE A 15 -7.87 -21.94 5.96
N PRO A 16 -7.35 -23.08 5.46
CA PRO A 16 -6.13 -23.25 4.67
C PRO A 16 -6.22 -22.55 3.31
N TYR A 17 -5.06 -22.23 2.71
CA TYR A 17 -5.01 -21.58 1.39
C TYR A 17 -5.48 -22.56 0.30
N ASP A 18 -6.75 -22.43 -0.08
CA ASP A 18 -7.42 -23.23 -1.08
C ASP A 18 -8.26 -22.31 -1.99
N ARG A 19 -8.58 -22.74 -3.22
CA ARG A 19 -9.46 -22.01 -4.12
C ARG A 19 -10.79 -21.66 -3.46
N ALA A 20 -11.37 -22.57 -2.66
CA ALA A 20 -12.66 -22.37 -1.98
C ALA A 20 -12.63 -21.24 -0.94
N THR A 21 -11.47 -20.97 -0.34
CA THR A 21 -11.24 -19.92 0.67
C THR A 21 -10.63 -18.66 0.05
N THR A 22 -10.73 -18.50 -1.27
CA THR A 22 -10.30 -17.29 -1.99
C THR A 22 -11.43 -16.65 -2.80
N THR A 23 -11.24 -15.42 -3.29
CA THR A 23 -12.19 -14.78 -4.22
C THR A 23 -12.31 -15.52 -5.57
N MET A 24 -11.48 -16.54 -5.80
CA MET A 24 -11.58 -17.42 -6.97
C MET A 24 -12.66 -18.49 -6.84
N LYS A 25 -13.27 -18.68 -5.66
CA LYS A 25 -14.28 -19.72 -5.39
C LYS A 25 -15.47 -19.73 -6.36
N LYS A 26 -15.84 -18.57 -6.91
CA LYS A 26 -16.97 -18.43 -7.85
C LYS A 26 -16.64 -18.81 -9.29
N PHE A 27 -15.36 -19.02 -9.60
CA PHE A 27 -14.88 -19.39 -10.93
C PHE A 27 -14.55 -20.88 -10.95
N ILE A 28 -15.46 -21.70 -11.51
CA ILE A 28 -15.27 -23.15 -11.61
C ILE A 28 -14.27 -23.45 -12.72
N MET A 29 -13.21 -24.22 -12.43
CA MET A 29 -12.17 -24.54 -13.42
C MET A 29 -12.77 -25.35 -14.57
N CYS A 30 -12.37 -25.03 -15.81
CA CYS A 30 -12.66 -25.91 -16.95
C CYS A 30 -11.71 -27.11 -16.94
N GLU A 31 -12.03 -28.12 -17.75
CA GLU A 31 -11.26 -29.37 -17.88
C GLU A 31 -9.75 -29.13 -18.09
N GLU A 32 -9.38 -28.17 -18.93
CA GLU A 32 -7.97 -27.85 -19.18
C GLU A 32 -7.27 -27.27 -17.94
N CYS A 33 -7.93 -26.36 -17.22
CA CYS A 33 -7.37 -25.78 -16.00
C CYS A 33 -7.31 -26.80 -14.86
N GLU A 34 -8.27 -27.72 -14.77
CA GLU A 34 -8.24 -28.82 -13.79
C GLU A 34 -7.08 -29.78 -14.10
N ARG A 35 -6.87 -30.12 -15.38
CA ARG A 35 -5.72 -30.94 -15.78
C ARG A 35 -4.41 -30.28 -15.37
N GLU A 36 -4.21 -29.00 -15.70
CA GLU A 36 -3.02 -28.23 -15.28
C GLU A 36 -2.87 -28.20 -13.75
N TYR A 37 -3.98 -28.11 -13.02
CA TYR A 37 -3.99 -28.05 -11.55
C TYR A 37 -3.54 -29.38 -10.91
N HIS A 38 -3.87 -30.53 -11.51
CA HIS A 38 -3.59 -31.86 -10.97
C HIS A 38 -2.28 -32.51 -11.48
N VAL A 39 -1.65 -31.99 -12.54
CA VAL A 39 -0.42 -32.56 -13.12
C VAL A 39 0.83 -31.98 -12.44
N PRO A 40 1.64 -32.77 -11.71
CA PRO A 40 2.78 -32.26 -10.94
C PRO A 40 3.90 -31.61 -11.78
N SER A 41 4.03 -32.00 -13.05
CA SER A 41 5.02 -31.41 -13.96
C SER A 41 4.56 -30.09 -14.58
N ASP A 42 3.28 -29.70 -14.39
CA ASP A 42 2.79 -28.42 -14.87
C ASP A 42 3.19 -27.31 -13.89
N ARG A 43 3.62 -26.16 -14.43
CA ARG A 43 3.94 -24.97 -13.64
C ARG A 43 2.74 -24.41 -12.84
N ARG A 44 1.52 -24.86 -13.16
CA ARG A 44 0.27 -24.49 -12.50
C ARG A 44 -0.28 -25.58 -11.58
N PHE A 45 0.49 -26.64 -11.31
CA PHE A 45 0.16 -27.64 -10.31
C PHE A 45 -0.21 -27.00 -8.98
N HIS A 46 -1.42 -27.25 -8.46
CA HIS A 46 -1.96 -26.63 -7.24
C HIS A 46 -1.94 -25.08 -7.21
N ALA A 47 -1.95 -24.42 -8.38
CA ALA A 47 -2.13 -22.98 -8.43
C ALA A 47 -3.59 -22.63 -8.12
N GLN A 48 -3.90 -22.35 -6.84
CA GLN A 48 -5.26 -22.02 -6.38
C GLN A 48 -5.98 -20.96 -7.25
N PRO A 49 -5.32 -19.89 -7.75
CA PRO A 49 -5.97 -18.91 -8.60
C PRO A 49 -5.84 -19.20 -10.10
N ASN A 50 -5.61 -20.46 -10.51
CA ASN A 50 -5.55 -20.83 -11.93
C ASN A 50 -6.86 -20.50 -12.64
N ALA A 51 -6.74 -20.01 -13.87
CA ALA A 51 -7.87 -19.69 -14.73
C ALA A 51 -7.39 -19.47 -16.17
N CYS A 52 -8.30 -19.65 -17.12
CA CYS A 52 -8.15 -19.30 -18.52
C CYS A 52 -9.32 -18.45 -18.99
N TRP A 53 -9.40 -18.16 -20.29
CA TRP A 53 -10.53 -17.43 -20.85
C TRP A 53 -11.87 -18.13 -20.60
N ALA A 54 -11.95 -19.47 -20.64
CA ALA A 54 -13.22 -20.18 -20.50
C ALA A 54 -13.83 -20.10 -19.09
N CYS A 55 -12.99 -20.18 -18.05
CA CYS A 55 -13.42 -20.31 -16.66
C CYS A 55 -13.08 -19.12 -15.76
N GLY A 56 -12.21 -18.22 -16.23
CA GLY A 56 -11.63 -17.16 -15.42
C GLY A 56 -12.39 -15.85 -15.45
N PRO A 57 -11.88 -14.86 -14.69
CA PRO A 57 -12.46 -13.53 -14.66
C PRO A 57 -12.37 -12.82 -16.02
N ARG A 58 -13.33 -11.94 -16.28
CA ARG A 58 -13.43 -11.16 -17.51
C ARG A 58 -13.17 -9.68 -17.24
N VAL A 59 -12.42 -9.06 -18.14
CA VAL A 59 -12.22 -7.62 -18.17
C VAL A 59 -13.37 -6.98 -18.94
N SER A 60 -13.85 -5.83 -18.49
CA SER A 60 -14.93 -5.09 -19.13
C SER A 60 -14.69 -3.59 -19.01
N LEU A 61 -15.21 -2.83 -19.98
CA LEU A 61 -15.06 -1.38 -20.06
C LEU A 61 -16.42 -0.71 -19.92
N TYR A 62 -16.48 0.33 -19.12
CA TYR A 62 -17.68 1.11 -18.86
C TYR A 62 -17.41 2.61 -18.99
N ARG A 63 -18.46 3.36 -19.31
CA ARG A 63 -18.47 4.81 -19.11
C ARG A 63 -18.67 5.14 -17.63
N ASN A 64 -18.41 6.38 -17.26
CA ASN A 64 -18.59 6.84 -15.88
C ASN A 64 -20.04 6.83 -15.37
N ASP A 65 -21.02 6.77 -16.26
CA ASP A 65 -22.45 6.61 -15.95
C ASP A 65 -22.89 5.14 -15.80
N ARG A 66 -21.93 4.21 -15.64
CA ARG A 66 -22.13 2.75 -15.56
C ARG A 66 -22.66 2.10 -16.85
N THR A 67 -22.69 2.82 -17.98
CA THR A 67 -23.06 2.21 -19.27
C THR A 67 -21.95 1.28 -19.77
N PRO A 68 -22.21 0.00 -20.05
CA PRO A 68 -21.22 -0.91 -20.61
C PRO A 68 -20.83 -0.52 -22.04
N ILE A 69 -19.54 -0.61 -22.35
CA ILE A 69 -19.02 -0.45 -23.70
C ILE A 69 -18.73 -1.85 -24.25
N HIS A 70 -19.58 -2.31 -25.17
CA HIS A 70 -19.38 -3.60 -25.82
C HIS A 70 -18.26 -3.51 -26.86
N THR A 71 -17.17 -4.24 -26.59
CA THR A 71 -16.01 -4.37 -27.48
C THR A 71 -15.40 -5.77 -27.30
N GLN A 72 -14.76 -6.27 -28.35
CA GLN A 72 -14.02 -7.54 -28.27
C GLN A 72 -12.72 -7.40 -27.45
N ASP A 73 -12.11 -6.22 -27.46
CA ASP A 73 -10.89 -5.93 -26.71
C ASP A 73 -11.07 -4.66 -25.86
N PRO A 74 -11.55 -4.80 -24.60
CA PRO A 74 -11.70 -3.68 -23.68
C PRO A 74 -10.37 -3.05 -23.27
N ILE A 75 -9.27 -3.82 -23.30
CA ILE A 75 -7.94 -3.35 -22.87
C ILE A 75 -7.36 -2.42 -23.94
N ALA A 76 -7.38 -2.84 -25.21
CA ALA A 76 -6.92 -2.00 -26.32
C ALA A 76 -7.76 -0.71 -26.46
N LEU A 77 -9.08 -0.80 -26.25
CA LEU A 77 -9.93 0.38 -26.27
C LEU A 77 -9.59 1.33 -25.11
N ALA A 78 -9.38 0.82 -23.89
CA ALA A 78 -8.97 1.63 -22.75
C ALA A 78 -7.60 2.31 -22.98
N ALA A 79 -6.64 1.59 -23.55
CA ALA A 79 -5.34 2.14 -23.96
C ALA A 79 -5.50 3.29 -24.97
N SER A 80 -6.37 3.12 -25.98
CA SER A 80 -6.68 4.19 -26.94
C SER A 80 -7.32 5.41 -26.27
N LEU A 81 -8.21 5.20 -25.29
CA LEU A 81 -8.84 6.30 -24.54
C LEU A 81 -7.81 7.05 -23.68
N LEU A 82 -6.88 6.34 -23.03
CA LEU A 82 -5.76 6.94 -22.31
C LEU A 82 -4.87 7.78 -23.23
N ALA A 83 -4.54 7.27 -24.43
CA ALA A 83 -3.77 8.00 -25.43
C ALA A 83 -4.50 9.25 -25.96
N LYS A 84 -5.84 9.23 -25.99
CA LYS A 84 -6.68 10.41 -26.29
C LYS A 84 -6.78 11.39 -25.11
N GLY A 85 -6.12 11.10 -23.99
CA GLY A 85 -6.04 11.97 -22.82
C GLY A 85 -7.25 11.86 -21.88
N HIS A 86 -8.03 10.78 -21.93
CA HIS A 86 -9.09 10.49 -20.95
C HIS A 86 -8.54 9.97 -19.63
N ILE A 87 -9.31 10.14 -18.56
CA ILE A 87 -9.02 9.55 -17.24
C ILE A 87 -9.72 8.18 -17.18
N VAL A 88 -8.97 7.11 -16.94
CA VAL A 88 -9.53 5.76 -16.81
C VAL A 88 -9.28 5.23 -15.41
N ALA A 89 -10.33 4.81 -14.71
CA ALA A 89 -10.22 4.04 -13.49
C ALA A 89 -9.92 2.57 -13.85
N VAL A 90 -8.78 2.04 -13.41
CA VAL A 90 -8.31 0.69 -13.73
C VAL A 90 -8.34 -0.16 -12.46
N LYS A 91 -9.09 -1.27 -12.48
CA LYS A 91 -9.09 -2.22 -11.36
C LYS A 91 -7.79 -3.02 -11.34
N GLY A 92 -6.97 -2.78 -10.31
CA GLY A 92 -5.68 -3.44 -10.11
C GLY A 92 -5.78 -4.71 -9.26
N LEU A 93 -4.65 -5.08 -8.63
CA LEU A 93 -4.56 -6.27 -7.78
C LEU A 93 -5.08 -6.07 -6.35
N GLY A 94 -4.84 -4.89 -5.78
CA GLY A 94 -5.16 -4.53 -4.39
C GLY A 94 -6.08 -3.31 -4.26
N GLY A 95 -6.56 -2.78 -5.39
CA GLY A 95 -7.49 -1.65 -5.45
C GLY A 95 -7.51 -1.03 -6.84
N PHE A 96 -8.30 0.01 -6.99
CA PHE A 96 -8.40 0.78 -8.23
C PHE A 96 -7.28 1.82 -8.37
N HIS A 97 -6.84 2.09 -9.59
CA HIS A 97 -5.98 3.22 -9.94
C HIS A 97 -6.73 4.20 -10.83
N LEU A 98 -6.44 5.49 -10.70
CA LEU A 98 -6.79 6.49 -11.70
C LEU A 98 -5.60 6.68 -12.63
N ALA A 99 -5.83 6.40 -13.92
CA ALA A 99 -4.82 6.41 -14.96
C ALA A 99 -5.03 7.53 -15.98
N VAL A 100 -3.92 8.17 -16.37
CA VAL A 100 -3.83 9.11 -17.49
C VAL A 100 -2.46 8.98 -18.14
N ASP A 101 -2.34 9.34 -19.42
CA ASP A 101 -1.04 9.56 -20.06
C ASP A 101 -0.26 10.66 -19.31
N ALA A 102 0.91 10.29 -18.77
CA ALA A 102 1.75 11.18 -17.97
C ALA A 102 2.44 12.28 -18.81
N GLN A 103 2.53 12.08 -20.12
CA GLN A 103 3.10 13.06 -21.07
C GLN A 103 2.03 14.08 -21.52
N ASN A 104 0.75 13.73 -21.42
CA ASN A 104 -0.35 14.63 -21.72
C ASN A 104 -0.62 15.61 -20.56
N HIS A 105 -0.09 16.83 -20.67
CA HIS A 105 -0.25 17.86 -19.65
C HIS A 105 -1.72 18.14 -19.30
N GLY A 106 -2.60 18.22 -20.29
CA GLY A 106 -4.02 18.50 -20.09
C GLY A 106 -4.74 17.39 -19.31
N ALA A 107 -4.39 16.13 -19.56
CA ALA A 107 -4.94 14.99 -18.83
C ALA A 107 -4.47 14.99 -17.36
N VAL A 108 -3.17 15.18 -17.12
CA VAL A 108 -2.60 15.22 -15.75
C VAL A 108 -3.17 16.39 -14.94
N ALA A 109 -3.27 17.59 -15.52
CA ALA A 109 -3.84 18.75 -14.85
C ALA A 109 -5.33 18.55 -14.54
N ARG A 110 -6.09 17.92 -15.45
CA ARG A 110 -7.51 17.59 -15.23
C ARG A 110 -7.68 16.57 -14.10
N LEU A 111 -6.83 15.55 -14.04
CA LEU A 111 -6.83 14.56 -12.95
C LEU A 111 -6.58 15.24 -11.60
N ARG A 112 -5.56 16.10 -11.48
CA ARG A 112 -5.27 16.84 -10.24
C ARG A 112 -6.45 17.67 -9.76
N ARG A 113 -7.07 18.43 -10.67
CA ARG A 113 -8.22 19.28 -10.35
C ARG A 113 -9.39 18.44 -9.86
N LYS A 114 -9.75 17.38 -10.58
CA LYS A 114 -10.88 16.51 -10.22
C LYS A 114 -10.65 15.73 -8.91
N LYS A 115 -9.40 15.37 -8.60
CA LYS A 115 -9.02 14.67 -7.36
C LYS A 115 -8.74 15.62 -6.18
N HIS A 116 -8.83 16.94 -6.36
CA HIS A 116 -8.41 17.91 -5.34
C HIS A 116 -7.01 17.64 -4.78
N ARG A 117 -6.07 17.29 -5.67
CA ARG A 117 -4.70 16.91 -5.31
C ARG A 117 -3.70 17.88 -5.93
N GLU A 118 -3.42 18.95 -5.21
CA GLU A 118 -2.63 20.08 -5.73
C GLU A 118 -1.16 19.69 -5.98
N GLU A 119 -0.44 19.28 -4.94
CA GLU A 119 1.03 19.16 -5.03
C GLU A 119 1.57 17.75 -4.84
N LYS A 120 0.85 16.90 -4.09
CA LYS A 120 1.33 15.55 -3.75
C LYS A 120 1.70 14.80 -5.04
N PRO A 121 2.94 14.28 -5.18
CA PRO A 121 3.40 13.63 -6.39
C PRO A 121 2.47 12.48 -6.83
N LEU A 122 2.38 12.30 -8.14
CA LEU A 122 1.67 11.21 -8.79
C LEU A 122 2.70 10.15 -9.18
N ALA A 123 2.49 8.91 -8.74
CA ALA A 123 3.31 7.79 -9.20
C ALA A 123 3.05 7.52 -10.68
N VAL A 124 4.08 7.08 -11.40
CA VAL A 124 3.99 6.70 -12.81
C VAL A 124 4.39 5.26 -13.00
N MET A 125 3.60 4.53 -13.78
CA MET A 125 3.96 3.24 -14.34
C MET A 125 4.62 3.46 -15.69
N VAL A 126 5.78 2.85 -15.89
CA VAL A 126 6.52 2.90 -17.16
C VAL A 126 6.52 1.51 -17.79
N ARG A 127 6.55 1.41 -19.12
CA ARG A 127 6.42 0.12 -19.81
C ARG A 127 7.55 -0.85 -19.46
N ASP A 128 8.77 -0.33 -19.41
CA ASP A 128 10.00 -1.10 -19.26
C ASP A 128 11.12 -0.25 -18.62
N MET A 129 12.26 -0.89 -18.34
CA MET A 129 13.43 -0.21 -17.75
C MET A 129 14.05 0.82 -18.68
N ASP A 130 13.99 0.62 -20.00
CA ASP A 130 14.54 1.58 -20.96
C ASP A 130 13.79 2.92 -20.86
N VAL A 131 12.46 2.87 -20.78
CA VAL A 131 11.63 4.06 -20.51
C VAL A 131 12.00 4.66 -19.16
N ALA A 132 12.15 3.86 -18.11
CA ALA A 132 12.53 4.35 -16.78
C ALA A 132 13.84 5.16 -16.81
N HIS A 133 14.88 4.66 -17.49
CA HIS A 133 16.17 5.33 -17.63
C HIS A 133 16.12 6.63 -18.44
N ARG A 134 15.16 6.76 -19.38
CA ARG A 134 14.91 8.03 -20.08
C ARG A 134 14.34 9.10 -19.16
N LEU A 135 13.56 8.72 -18.15
CA LEU A 135 12.86 9.66 -17.25
C LEU A 135 13.71 10.07 -16.02
N ALA A 136 14.56 9.17 -15.53
CA ALA A 136 15.26 9.35 -14.26
C ALA A 136 16.71 8.85 -14.30
N HIS A 137 17.48 9.28 -13.30
CA HIS A 137 18.74 8.65 -12.94
C HIS A 137 18.40 7.46 -12.03
N ILE A 138 18.76 6.26 -12.48
CA ILE A 138 18.43 5.00 -11.81
C ILE A 138 19.75 4.23 -11.64
N ASP A 139 20.12 3.94 -10.40
CA ASP A 139 21.25 3.08 -10.07
C ASP A 139 20.87 1.58 -10.05
N GLU A 140 21.84 0.72 -9.78
CA GLU A 140 21.63 -0.74 -9.77
C GLU A 140 20.67 -1.18 -8.66
N ALA A 141 20.74 -0.57 -7.48
CA ALA A 141 19.88 -0.92 -6.36
C ALA A 141 18.42 -0.51 -6.64
N GLU A 142 18.21 0.67 -7.22
CA GLU A 142 16.90 1.15 -7.67
C GLU A 142 16.34 0.28 -8.81
N ALA A 143 17.18 -0.12 -9.78
CA ALA A 143 16.78 -1.03 -10.86
C ALA A 143 16.39 -2.42 -10.34
N SER A 144 17.14 -2.95 -9.37
CA SER A 144 16.84 -4.23 -8.71
C SER A 144 15.49 -4.18 -7.99
N LEU A 145 15.20 -3.08 -7.28
CA LEU A 145 13.89 -2.87 -6.64
C LEU A 145 12.76 -2.81 -7.67
N LEU A 146 12.91 -2.02 -8.74
CA LEU A 146 11.89 -1.88 -9.80
C LEU A 146 11.59 -3.22 -10.50
N THR A 147 12.62 -4.05 -10.68
CA THR A 147 12.52 -5.34 -11.38
C THR A 147 12.14 -6.52 -10.47
N SER A 148 12.13 -6.31 -9.16
CA SER A 148 11.76 -7.31 -8.16
C SER A 148 10.33 -7.86 -8.36
N ALA A 149 10.06 -9.04 -7.81
CA ALA A 149 8.71 -9.64 -7.83
C ALA A 149 7.66 -8.75 -7.13
N GLN A 150 8.09 -7.92 -6.17
CA GLN A 150 7.23 -7.01 -5.43
C GLN A 150 6.79 -5.81 -6.26
N ARG A 151 7.54 -5.41 -7.30
CA ARG A 151 7.23 -4.27 -8.18
C ARG A 151 6.74 -3.01 -7.42
N PRO A 152 7.50 -2.50 -6.44
CA PRO A 152 7.11 -1.31 -5.70
C PRO A 152 7.20 -0.04 -6.57
N ILE A 153 6.66 1.05 -6.05
CA ILE A 153 7.00 2.40 -6.50
C ILE A 153 8.37 2.74 -5.89
N VAL A 154 9.35 3.08 -6.73
CA VAL A 154 10.68 3.51 -6.30
C VAL A 154 10.85 5.00 -6.55
N LEU A 155 11.24 5.74 -5.51
CA LEU A 155 11.51 7.17 -5.59
C LEU A 155 12.91 7.41 -6.16
N VAL A 156 12.97 7.80 -7.43
CA VAL A 156 14.22 8.00 -8.18
C VAL A 156 14.41 9.46 -8.57
N LYS A 157 15.67 9.90 -8.72
CA LYS A 157 15.96 11.30 -9.07
C LYS A 157 15.60 11.57 -10.52
N LYS A 158 14.69 12.51 -10.77
CA LYS A 158 14.18 12.79 -12.11
C LYS A 158 15.21 13.54 -12.97
N ARG A 159 15.24 13.24 -14.27
CA ARG A 159 15.97 14.07 -15.25
C ARG A 159 15.20 15.37 -15.51
N LEU A 160 15.90 16.44 -15.86
CA LEU A 160 15.28 17.74 -16.14
C LEU A 160 14.35 17.69 -17.36
N ALA A 161 14.85 17.14 -18.47
CA ALA A 161 14.08 16.93 -19.70
C ALA A 161 13.58 15.47 -19.78
N ASN A 162 12.58 15.14 -18.98
CA ASN A 162 11.99 13.80 -18.93
C ASN A 162 10.73 13.64 -19.81
N GLY A 163 10.25 14.71 -20.46
CA GLY A 163 9.09 14.65 -21.34
C GLY A 163 7.74 14.39 -20.66
N LEU A 164 7.70 14.38 -19.32
CA LEU A 164 6.46 14.29 -18.54
C LEU A 164 5.87 15.67 -18.29
N SER A 165 4.57 15.71 -18.02
CA SER A 165 3.94 16.92 -17.49
C SER A 165 4.64 17.37 -16.19
N PRO A 166 4.96 18.67 -16.01
CA PRO A 166 5.53 19.17 -14.76
C PRO A 166 4.61 18.94 -13.56
N GLN A 167 3.31 18.75 -13.82
CA GLN A 167 2.29 18.42 -12.84
C GLN A 167 2.40 16.96 -12.34
N VAL A 168 3.22 16.07 -12.90
CA VAL A 168 3.39 14.73 -12.31
C VAL A 168 4.02 14.83 -10.90
N SER A 169 5.05 15.65 -10.76
CA SER A 169 5.79 15.85 -9.50
C SER A 169 6.27 17.31 -9.40
N PRO A 170 5.36 18.27 -9.09
CA PRO A 170 5.67 19.69 -9.07
C PRO A 170 6.64 20.01 -7.93
N ARG A 171 7.65 20.86 -8.21
CA ARG A 171 8.66 21.34 -7.24
C ARG A 171 9.42 20.24 -6.47
N ASN A 172 9.36 18.98 -6.92
CA ASN A 172 10.04 17.85 -6.30
C ASN A 172 11.08 17.26 -7.27
N LYS A 173 12.27 16.96 -6.76
CA LYS A 173 13.41 16.41 -7.54
C LYS A 173 13.26 14.92 -7.84
N TYR A 174 12.28 14.24 -7.24
CA TYR A 174 12.05 12.81 -7.38
C TYR A 174 10.78 12.50 -8.18
N LEU A 175 10.79 11.34 -8.84
CA LEU A 175 9.62 10.68 -9.41
C LEU A 175 9.42 9.35 -8.70
N GLY A 176 8.17 9.00 -8.43
CA GLY A 176 7.82 7.63 -8.05
C GLY A 176 7.57 6.81 -9.31
N ILE A 177 8.48 5.90 -9.65
CA ILE A 177 8.37 5.02 -10.82
C ILE A 177 8.00 3.62 -10.37
N MET A 178 7.10 2.95 -11.08
CA MET A 178 6.83 1.52 -10.94
C MET A 178 6.79 0.84 -12.31
N LEU A 179 6.99 -0.48 -12.33
CA LEU A 179 6.84 -1.30 -13.53
C LEU A 179 5.50 -2.06 -13.52
N PRO A 180 5.02 -2.55 -14.67
CA PRO A 180 3.79 -3.33 -14.74
C PRO A 180 3.95 -4.60 -13.90
N TYR A 181 2.91 -4.92 -13.13
CA TYR A 181 2.98 -6.00 -12.13
C TYR A 181 1.79 -6.96 -12.18
N THR A 182 0.85 -6.73 -13.11
CA THR A 182 -0.24 -7.67 -13.42
C THR A 182 -0.31 -7.85 -14.93
N PRO A 183 -0.88 -8.97 -15.43
CA PRO A 183 -1.11 -9.14 -16.86
C PRO A 183 -1.92 -8.01 -17.49
N LEU A 184 -2.91 -7.45 -16.76
CA LEU A 184 -3.69 -6.30 -17.21
C LEU A 184 -2.80 -5.08 -17.47
N HIS A 185 -1.86 -4.79 -16.55
CA HIS A 185 -0.92 -3.69 -16.72
C HIS A 185 0.04 -3.93 -17.89
N HIS A 186 0.56 -5.15 -18.06
CA HIS A 186 1.43 -5.46 -19.19
C HIS A 186 0.70 -5.22 -20.53
N LEU A 187 -0.51 -5.75 -20.68
CA LEU A 187 -1.30 -5.59 -21.91
C LEU A 187 -1.68 -4.13 -22.14
N LEU A 188 -2.08 -3.39 -21.10
CA LEU A 188 -2.43 -1.97 -21.21
C LEU A 188 -1.24 -1.11 -21.67
N MET A 189 -0.04 -1.41 -21.18
CA MET A 189 1.19 -0.69 -21.52
C MET A 189 1.79 -1.12 -22.86
N GLU A 190 1.48 -2.33 -23.33
CA GLU A 190 1.93 -2.85 -24.63
C GLU A 190 1.30 -2.08 -25.80
N VAL A 191 0.00 -1.78 -25.70
CA VAL A 191 -0.77 -1.09 -26.76
C VAL A 191 -1.13 0.37 -26.43
N GLY A 192 -0.75 0.85 -25.24
CA GLY A 192 -1.04 2.19 -24.73
C GLY A 192 0.18 3.11 -24.65
N PRO A 193 0.03 4.27 -23.97
CA PRO A 193 1.15 5.17 -23.69
C PRO A 193 2.28 4.49 -22.92
N GLU A 194 3.54 4.87 -23.20
CA GLU A 194 4.72 4.29 -22.53
C GLU A 194 4.83 4.66 -21.04
N VAL A 195 4.15 5.74 -20.63
CA VAL A 195 4.16 6.26 -19.26
C VAL A 195 2.74 6.65 -18.84
N LEU A 196 2.18 5.94 -17.88
CA LEU A 196 0.88 6.25 -17.30
C LEU A 196 1.07 6.75 -15.86
N VAL A 197 0.37 7.82 -15.49
CA VAL A 197 0.12 8.08 -14.06
C VAL A 197 -0.71 6.92 -13.52
N MET A 198 -0.33 6.38 -12.36
CA MET A 198 -1.07 5.35 -11.64
C MET A 198 -1.21 5.77 -10.18
N THR A 199 -2.19 6.61 -9.88
CA THR A 199 -2.49 7.03 -8.49
C THR A 199 -3.65 6.21 -7.93
N SER A 200 -3.73 6.05 -6.62
CA SER A 200 -4.84 5.36 -5.95
C SER A 200 -6.21 5.90 -6.39
N GLY A 201 -7.17 5.02 -6.60
CA GLY A 201 -8.54 5.32 -6.98
C GLY A 201 -9.42 5.50 -5.75
N ASN A 202 -9.27 6.63 -5.09
CA ASN A 202 -9.99 7.05 -3.89
C ASN A 202 -10.22 8.56 -3.92
N MET A 203 -11.20 9.01 -3.15
CA MET A 203 -11.26 10.40 -2.71
C MET A 203 -10.07 10.70 -1.81
N THR A 204 -9.71 11.97 -1.69
CA THR A 204 -8.62 12.39 -0.79
C THR A 204 -8.94 11.92 0.64
N ASP A 205 -7.95 11.30 1.29
CA ASP A 205 -8.00 10.78 2.66
C ASP A 205 -8.94 9.58 2.93
N GLU A 206 -9.52 8.98 1.89
CA GLU A 206 -10.24 7.71 1.98
C GLU A 206 -9.38 6.49 1.57
N PRO A 207 -9.68 5.27 2.04
CA PRO A 207 -9.02 4.06 1.57
C PRO A 207 -9.24 3.82 0.07
N ILE A 208 -8.33 3.05 -0.55
CA ILE A 208 -8.47 2.67 -1.97
C ILE A 208 -9.75 1.85 -2.20
N ASN A 209 -10.49 2.20 -3.27
CA ASN A 209 -11.66 1.41 -3.67
C ASN A 209 -11.21 0.02 -4.15
N ILE A 210 -11.99 -1.02 -3.82
CA ILE A 210 -11.76 -2.42 -4.21
C ILE A 210 -12.96 -3.07 -4.89
N ASP A 211 -14.16 -2.62 -4.52
CA ASP A 211 -15.42 -3.05 -5.11
C ASP A 211 -15.75 -2.24 -6.37
N ASN A 212 -16.45 -2.88 -7.33
CA ASN A 212 -16.80 -2.25 -8.60
C ASN A 212 -17.85 -1.16 -8.43
N ASP A 213 -18.91 -1.41 -7.66
CA ASP A 213 -20.00 -0.46 -7.49
C ASP A 213 -19.54 0.76 -6.71
N SER A 214 -18.82 0.52 -5.61
CA SER A 214 -18.19 1.58 -4.80
C SER A 214 -17.25 2.44 -5.64
N ALA A 215 -16.49 1.84 -6.56
CA ALA A 215 -15.62 2.61 -7.46
C ALA A 215 -16.41 3.53 -8.39
N PHE A 216 -17.57 3.10 -8.91
CA PHE A 216 -18.42 4.00 -9.71
C PHE A 216 -18.97 5.15 -8.86
N ASP A 217 -19.47 4.87 -7.66
CA ASP A 217 -20.01 5.89 -6.77
C ASP A 217 -18.95 6.93 -6.42
N ASN A 218 -17.76 6.48 -6.05
CA ASN A 218 -16.71 7.33 -5.54
C ASN A 218 -15.86 8.00 -6.64
N LEU A 219 -15.78 7.43 -7.85
CA LEU A 219 -14.84 7.89 -8.88
C LEU A 219 -15.51 8.41 -10.16
N SER A 220 -16.83 8.28 -10.34
CA SER A 220 -17.53 8.68 -11.59
C SER A 220 -17.43 10.17 -11.94
N HIS A 221 -17.23 11.03 -10.94
CA HIS A 221 -16.97 12.45 -11.13
C HIS A 221 -15.50 12.73 -11.53
N ILE A 222 -14.59 11.79 -11.25
CA ILE A 222 -13.17 11.88 -11.58
C ILE A 222 -12.87 11.20 -12.93
N ALA A 223 -13.09 9.89 -13.01
CA ALA A 223 -12.80 9.07 -14.16
C ALA A 223 -13.84 9.26 -15.28
N ASP A 224 -13.37 9.26 -16.52
CA ASP A 224 -14.22 9.32 -17.70
C ASP A 224 -14.70 7.90 -18.09
N PHE A 225 -13.88 6.87 -17.78
CA PHE A 225 -14.15 5.46 -18.07
C PHE A 225 -13.62 4.53 -16.96
N PHE A 226 -14.12 3.30 -16.93
CA PHE A 226 -13.79 2.29 -15.94
C PHE A 226 -13.41 0.96 -16.62
N LEU A 227 -12.15 0.56 -16.48
CA LEU A 227 -11.64 -0.75 -16.92
C LEU A 227 -11.60 -1.67 -15.70
N ILE A 228 -12.59 -2.55 -15.60
CA ILE A 228 -12.84 -3.38 -14.42
C ILE A 228 -12.78 -4.87 -14.75
N HIS A 229 -12.77 -5.69 -13.70
CA HIS A 229 -12.96 -7.14 -13.82
C HIS A 229 -13.83 -7.68 -12.68
N ASP A 230 -14.40 -8.86 -12.91
CA ASP A 230 -15.32 -9.56 -12.01
C ASP A 230 -14.62 -10.38 -10.91
N ARG A 231 -13.29 -10.52 -10.92
CA ARG A 231 -12.56 -11.01 -9.73
C ARG A 231 -12.62 -9.96 -8.62
N GLU A 232 -13.16 -10.35 -7.47
CA GLU A 232 -13.19 -9.50 -6.28
C GLU A 232 -11.79 -9.36 -5.68
N ILE A 233 -11.57 -8.20 -5.09
CA ILE A 233 -10.40 -7.91 -4.24
C ILE A 233 -10.95 -7.95 -2.82
N TYR A 234 -10.55 -8.94 -2.03
CA TYR A 234 -11.05 -9.11 -0.67
C TYR A 234 -10.39 -8.11 0.28
N LEU A 235 -9.07 -7.94 0.13
CA LEU A 235 -8.28 -7.01 0.94
C LEU A 235 -7.61 -5.95 0.10
N ARG A 236 -7.80 -4.71 0.54
CA ARG A 236 -7.10 -3.54 0.02
C ARG A 236 -5.60 -3.71 0.26
N SER A 237 -4.80 -3.31 -0.72
CA SER A 237 -3.36 -3.25 -0.58
C SER A 237 -2.79 -2.21 -1.53
N ASP A 238 -2.48 -1.05 -0.96
CA ASP A 238 -1.78 0.03 -1.66
C ASP A 238 -0.44 -0.42 -2.23
N ASP A 239 0.02 0.28 -3.26
CA ASP A 239 1.38 0.11 -3.76
C ASP A 239 2.40 0.52 -2.70
N SER A 240 3.34 -0.38 -2.43
CA SER A 240 4.50 -0.09 -1.57
C SER A 240 5.38 0.98 -2.20
N VAL A 241 5.95 1.85 -1.37
CA VAL A 241 6.83 2.95 -1.80
C VAL A 241 8.18 2.81 -1.11
N LEU A 242 9.25 2.77 -1.90
CA LEU A 242 10.61 2.62 -1.43
C LEU A 242 11.51 3.71 -2.00
N ARG A 243 12.62 3.96 -1.30
CA ARG A 243 13.70 4.82 -1.76
C ARG A 243 15.04 4.19 -1.42
N VAL A 244 16.02 4.33 -2.30
CA VAL A 244 17.40 3.95 -1.98
C VAL A 244 18.11 5.14 -1.32
N ILE A 245 18.72 4.91 -0.17
CA ILE A 245 19.54 5.88 0.57
C ILE A 245 20.81 5.14 0.99
N ASP A 246 21.98 5.68 0.62
CA ASP A 246 23.29 5.09 0.88
C ASP A 246 23.39 3.61 0.46
N GLY A 247 22.86 3.30 -0.72
CA GLY A 247 22.84 1.95 -1.29
C GLY A 247 21.84 0.98 -0.63
N GLN A 248 21.07 1.42 0.36
CA GLN A 248 20.09 0.58 1.06
C GLN A 248 18.65 0.98 0.74
N ALA A 249 17.80 -0.02 0.53
CA ALA A 249 16.37 0.18 0.35
C ALA A 249 15.71 0.60 1.67
N ARG A 250 15.01 1.73 1.66
CA ARG A 250 14.23 2.25 2.79
C ARG A 250 12.75 2.26 2.42
N GLN A 251 11.93 1.61 3.24
CA GLN A 251 10.48 1.56 3.04
C GLN A 251 9.86 2.85 3.58
N ILE A 252 9.17 3.58 2.70
CA ILE A 252 8.35 4.74 3.06
C ILE A 252 6.90 4.28 3.30
N ARG A 253 6.46 3.28 2.52
CA ARG A 253 5.18 2.60 2.70
C ARG A 253 5.36 1.10 2.46
N ARG A 254 5.03 0.31 3.48
CA ARG A 254 4.98 -1.16 3.41
C ARG A 254 3.56 -1.62 3.14
N SER A 255 3.32 -2.30 2.02
CA SER A 255 2.00 -2.83 1.66
C SER A 255 2.16 -3.95 0.61
N ARG A 256 1.68 -3.76 -0.63
CA ARG A 256 1.69 -4.76 -1.70
C ARG A 256 3.08 -5.33 -1.93
N GLY A 257 3.16 -6.65 -2.00
CA GLY A 257 4.39 -7.40 -2.25
C GLY A 257 5.22 -7.72 -1.01
N TYR A 258 5.00 -7.00 0.10
CA TYR A 258 5.71 -7.22 1.36
C TYR A 258 4.84 -7.85 2.44
N VAL A 259 3.54 -7.57 2.43
CA VAL A 259 2.58 -8.11 3.40
C VAL A 259 2.00 -9.44 2.87
N PRO A 260 1.84 -10.47 3.72
CA PRO A 260 2.04 -10.50 5.18
C PRO A 260 3.38 -11.13 5.61
N VAL A 261 4.46 -10.96 4.84
CA VAL A 261 5.77 -11.52 5.24
C VAL A 261 6.22 -10.84 6.55
N PRO A 262 6.59 -11.61 7.59
CA PRO A 262 6.99 -11.03 8.87
C PRO A 262 8.36 -10.36 8.79
N LEU A 263 8.61 -9.48 9.75
CA LEU A 263 9.96 -9.14 10.18
C LEU A 263 10.43 -10.19 11.18
N PHE A 264 11.66 -10.66 11.02
CA PHE A 264 12.29 -11.61 11.93
C PHE A 264 12.92 -10.84 13.08
N LEU A 265 12.29 -10.91 14.25
CA LEU A 265 12.80 -10.30 15.46
C LEU A 265 14.00 -11.11 16.00
N PRO A 266 14.91 -10.44 16.74
CA PRO A 266 16.04 -11.10 17.39
C PRO A 266 15.60 -12.22 18.34
N SER A 267 16.49 -13.20 18.55
CA SER A 267 16.22 -14.39 19.38
C SER A 267 15.75 -14.09 20.81
N PHE A 268 16.11 -12.92 21.33
CA PHE A 268 15.70 -12.49 22.66
C PHE A 268 14.23 -12.10 22.78
N SER A 269 13.52 -11.97 21.66
CA SER A 269 12.08 -11.75 21.61
C SER A 269 11.29 -13.06 21.68
N LYS A 270 11.98 -14.22 21.62
CA LYS A 270 11.33 -15.53 21.63
C LYS A 270 10.69 -15.83 23.00
N GLY A 271 9.51 -16.45 22.98
CA GLY A 271 8.76 -16.79 24.20
C GLY A 271 8.01 -15.61 24.83
N MET A 272 8.02 -14.43 24.20
CA MET A 272 7.17 -13.31 24.60
C MET A 272 5.71 -13.60 24.23
N PRO A 273 4.73 -13.06 24.98
CA PRO A 273 3.32 -13.18 24.63
C PRO A 273 3.03 -12.58 23.26
N SER A 274 1.99 -13.10 22.58
CA SER A 274 1.54 -12.51 21.32
C SER A 274 0.92 -11.13 21.58
N VAL A 275 1.41 -10.10 20.90
CA VAL A 275 0.96 -8.71 21.06
C VAL A 275 0.29 -8.22 19.77
N LEU A 276 -0.83 -7.51 19.92
CA LEU A 276 -1.40 -6.63 18.89
C LEU A 276 -0.93 -5.20 19.16
N ALA A 277 -0.04 -4.67 18.31
CA ALA A 277 0.29 -3.25 18.33
C ALA A 277 -0.59 -2.50 17.33
N VAL A 278 -1.36 -1.52 17.81
CA VAL A 278 -2.37 -0.81 16.99
C VAL A 278 -1.83 0.43 16.26
N GLY A 279 -0.62 0.87 16.61
CA GLY A 279 0.07 1.99 15.95
C GLY A 279 -0.52 3.37 16.26
N GLY A 280 0.00 4.39 15.55
CA GLY A 280 -0.51 5.77 15.63
C GLY A 280 -1.67 6.05 14.68
N GLU A 281 -2.12 7.30 14.60
CA GLU A 281 -3.28 7.68 13.78
C GLU A 281 -2.96 7.88 12.29
N LEU A 282 -1.85 8.57 12.00
CA LEU A 282 -1.42 8.87 10.64
C LEU A 282 -0.59 7.73 10.04
N LYS A 283 -0.87 7.42 8.77
CA LYS A 283 -0.21 6.36 7.98
C LYS A 283 -0.16 5.01 8.70
N ASN A 284 -1.23 4.70 9.42
CA ASN A 284 -1.34 3.59 10.34
C ASN A 284 -0.98 2.23 9.68
N THR A 285 -0.37 1.39 10.51
CA THR A 285 -0.23 -0.06 10.32
C THR A 285 -0.41 -0.73 11.67
N VAL A 286 -1.01 -1.91 11.70
CA VAL A 286 -1.03 -2.77 12.88
C VAL A 286 0.07 -3.81 12.80
N CYS A 287 0.49 -4.34 13.95
CA CYS A 287 1.45 -5.42 14.03
C CYS A 287 0.93 -6.53 14.96
N LEU A 288 0.95 -7.77 14.48
CA LEU A 288 0.80 -8.95 15.33
C LEU A 288 2.14 -9.61 15.57
N THR A 289 2.40 -10.05 16.78
CA THR A 289 3.62 -10.82 17.10
C THR A 289 3.29 -12.24 17.49
N LYS A 290 4.15 -13.18 17.11
CA LYS A 290 4.12 -14.59 17.54
C LYS A 290 5.54 -15.12 17.50
N GLU A 291 6.01 -15.68 18.62
CA GLU A 291 7.41 -16.08 18.79
C GLU A 291 8.35 -14.90 18.50
N ASN A 292 9.29 -15.06 17.56
CA ASN A 292 10.21 -14.01 17.12
C ASN A 292 9.79 -13.41 15.77
N LEU A 293 8.50 -13.41 15.44
CA LEU A 293 7.98 -12.85 14.19
C LEU A 293 7.08 -11.65 14.48
N ALA A 294 7.29 -10.57 13.75
CA ALA A 294 6.43 -9.38 13.75
C ALA A 294 5.75 -9.22 12.38
N PHE A 295 4.45 -9.44 12.35
CA PHE A 295 3.61 -9.37 11.16
C PHE A 295 2.95 -7.99 11.07
N LEU A 296 3.59 -7.09 10.33
CA LEU A 296 3.01 -5.79 9.99
C LEU A 296 1.92 -5.95 8.92
N SER A 297 0.82 -5.22 9.10
CA SER A 297 -0.22 -5.09 8.10
C SER A 297 0.24 -4.30 6.88
N GLN A 298 -0.62 -4.29 5.85
CA GLN A 298 -0.57 -3.27 4.82
C GLN A 298 -0.80 -1.89 5.45
N HIS A 299 -0.33 -0.87 4.75
CA HIS A 299 -0.72 0.51 5.01
C HIS A 299 -2.25 0.63 5.05
N ILE A 300 -2.76 1.10 6.19
CA ILE A 300 -4.19 1.28 6.41
C ILE A 300 -4.61 2.67 5.94
N GLY A 301 -3.82 3.69 6.26
CA GLY A 301 -4.09 5.07 5.88
C GLY A 301 -4.08 5.99 7.09
N ASP A 302 -4.67 7.17 6.95
CA ASP A 302 -4.87 8.11 8.05
C ASP A 302 -6.22 7.80 8.71
N MET A 303 -6.22 7.50 10.01
CA MET A 303 -7.38 7.01 10.77
C MET A 303 -8.35 8.15 11.13
N GLU A 304 -8.92 8.82 10.12
CA GLU A 304 -9.73 10.04 10.29
C GLU A 304 -11.23 9.86 9.99
N ASN A 305 -11.62 8.70 9.43
CA ASN A 305 -12.99 8.43 9.01
C ASN A 305 -13.41 6.98 9.27
N LEU A 306 -14.73 6.73 9.18
CA LEU A 306 -15.33 5.44 9.47
C LEU A 306 -14.86 4.35 8.49
N GLU A 307 -14.71 4.70 7.22
CA GLU A 307 -14.28 3.78 6.17
C GLU A 307 -12.87 3.21 6.45
N THR A 308 -11.97 4.07 6.94
CA THR A 308 -10.61 3.66 7.34
C THR A 308 -10.64 2.86 8.64
N TYR A 309 -11.50 3.24 9.59
CA TYR A 309 -11.68 2.50 10.84
C TYR A 309 -12.23 1.08 10.62
N ASP A 310 -13.24 0.93 9.78
CA ASP A 310 -13.78 -0.39 9.40
C ASP A 310 -12.72 -1.25 8.70
N PHE A 311 -11.90 -0.63 7.85
CA PHE A 311 -10.78 -1.32 7.20
C PHE A 311 -9.69 -1.75 8.20
N PHE A 312 -9.40 -0.92 9.19
CA PHE A 312 -8.49 -1.23 10.29
C PHE A 312 -8.98 -2.45 11.08
N GLN A 313 -10.25 -2.47 11.50
CA GLN A 313 -10.83 -3.61 12.24
C GLN A 313 -10.90 -4.88 11.39
N LEU A 314 -11.23 -4.76 10.09
CA LEU A 314 -11.16 -5.89 9.16
C LEU A 314 -9.73 -6.45 9.05
N THR A 315 -8.73 -5.56 8.97
CA THR A 315 -7.33 -5.96 8.84
C THR A 315 -6.83 -6.72 10.07
N ILE A 316 -7.16 -6.25 11.28
CA ILE A 316 -6.83 -6.94 12.52
C ILE A 316 -7.43 -8.34 12.54
N ARG A 317 -8.75 -8.45 12.34
CA ARG A 317 -9.47 -9.75 12.34
C ARG A 317 -8.91 -10.70 11.30
N HIS A 318 -8.63 -10.20 10.10
CA HIS A 318 -8.09 -11.02 9.02
C HIS A 318 -6.68 -11.54 9.35
N LEU A 319 -5.79 -10.67 9.84
CA LEU A 319 -4.43 -11.09 10.20
C LEU A 319 -4.43 -12.09 11.36
N GLN A 320 -5.25 -11.89 12.39
CA GLN A 320 -5.41 -12.85 13.48
C GLN A 320 -5.84 -14.23 12.96
N ASN A 321 -6.80 -14.23 12.03
CA ASN A 321 -7.32 -15.46 11.43
C ASN A 321 -6.28 -16.19 10.57
N ILE A 322 -5.69 -15.53 9.57
CA ILE A 322 -4.78 -16.21 8.62
C ILE A 322 -3.43 -16.60 9.24
N LEU A 323 -3.04 -15.96 10.35
CA LEU A 323 -1.78 -16.26 11.05
C LEU A 323 -2.00 -17.17 12.28
N GLU A 324 -3.27 -17.47 12.61
CA GLU A 324 -3.67 -18.18 13.82
C GLU A 324 -3.00 -17.58 15.07
N ILE A 325 -3.20 -16.26 15.25
CA ILE A 325 -2.66 -15.47 16.36
C ILE A 325 -3.82 -14.92 17.19
N THR A 326 -3.84 -15.31 18.46
CA THR A 326 -4.69 -14.69 19.48
C THR A 326 -3.81 -13.80 20.35
N PRO A 327 -3.95 -12.45 20.28
CA PRO A 327 -3.22 -11.53 21.12
C PRO A 327 -3.52 -11.77 22.61
N GLN A 328 -2.52 -11.55 23.43
CA GLN A 328 -2.59 -11.62 24.90
C GLN A 328 -2.37 -10.24 25.54
N LEU A 329 -2.02 -9.24 24.73
CA LEU A 329 -1.72 -7.85 25.11
C LEU A 329 -2.00 -6.96 23.89
N ILE A 330 -2.49 -5.75 24.13
CA ILE A 330 -2.57 -4.69 23.11
C ILE A 330 -1.61 -3.56 23.45
N ALA A 331 -0.73 -3.21 22.50
CA ALA A 331 0.16 -2.05 22.61
C ALA A 331 -0.38 -0.88 21.78
N HIS A 332 -0.46 0.32 22.36
CA HIS A 332 -1.02 1.50 21.71
C HIS A 332 -0.17 2.76 21.96
N ASP A 333 -0.38 3.80 21.17
CA ASP A 333 0.28 5.09 21.39
C ASP A 333 -0.24 5.75 22.68
N LEU A 334 0.59 6.55 23.35
CA LEU A 334 0.17 7.31 24.52
C LEU A 334 -0.86 8.41 24.22
N HIS A 335 -1.03 8.81 22.96
CA HIS A 335 -2.05 9.78 22.59
C HIS A 335 -3.46 9.27 22.96
N PRO A 336 -4.19 9.95 23.86
CA PRO A 336 -5.42 9.41 24.43
C PRO A 336 -6.58 9.36 23.43
N ASP A 337 -6.58 10.25 22.44
CA ASP A 337 -7.70 10.48 21.52
C ASP A 337 -7.56 9.82 20.15
N TYR A 338 -6.44 9.12 19.87
CA TYR A 338 -6.31 8.41 18.59
C TYR A 338 -7.37 7.32 18.48
N LEU A 339 -7.99 7.17 17.31
CA LEU A 339 -8.94 6.08 17.07
C LEU A 339 -8.32 4.69 17.32
N SER A 340 -7.02 4.52 17.06
CA SER A 340 -6.30 3.28 17.37
C SER A 340 -6.20 3.04 18.89
N THR A 341 -5.95 4.09 19.67
CA THR A 341 -5.93 4.03 21.14
C THR A 341 -7.32 3.77 21.72
N LEU A 342 -8.36 4.39 21.17
CA LEU A 342 -9.74 4.15 21.57
C LEU A 342 -10.17 2.70 21.28
N TYR A 343 -9.83 2.19 20.09
CA TYR A 343 -10.02 0.77 19.76
C TYR A 343 -9.35 -0.15 20.78
N ALA A 344 -8.09 0.13 21.15
CA ALA A 344 -7.38 -0.68 22.16
C ALA A 344 -8.10 -0.67 23.52
N LYS A 345 -8.66 0.47 23.94
CA LYS A 345 -9.39 0.61 25.21
C LYS A 345 -10.75 -0.10 25.19
N ASP A 346 -11.42 -0.11 24.04
CA ASP A 346 -12.72 -0.76 23.87
C ASP A 346 -12.60 -2.30 23.89
N GLU A 347 -11.43 -2.84 23.54
CA GLU A 347 -11.07 -4.26 23.72
C GLU A 347 -10.72 -4.56 25.19
N SER A 348 -11.70 -4.39 26.08
CA SER A 348 -11.53 -4.34 27.54
C SER A 348 -10.97 -5.59 28.22
N ASP A 349 -10.95 -6.73 27.51
CA ASP A 349 -10.60 -8.03 28.09
C ASP A 349 -9.09 -8.32 28.01
N LEU A 350 -8.33 -7.52 27.28
CA LEU A 350 -6.87 -7.67 27.16
C LEU A 350 -6.13 -6.58 27.96
N PRO A 351 -4.99 -6.92 28.59
CA PRO A 351 -4.12 -5.91 29.17
C PRO A 351 -3.62 -4.94 28.09
N LEU A 352 -3.43 -3.68 28.48
CA LEU A 352 -3.01 -2.59 27.59
C LEU A 352 -1.63 -2.08 28.00
N GLU A 353 -0.78 -1.82 27.01
CA GLU A 353 0.54 -1.20 27.19
C GLU A 353 0.65 0.08 26.35
N GLY A 354 0.83 1.21 27.02
CA GLY A 354 1.00 2.50 26.37
C GLY A 354 2.47 2.77 26.03
N VAL A 355 2.78 2.96 24.75
CA VAL A 355 4.15 3.21 24.26
C VAL A 355 4.26 4.62 23.72
N GLN A 356 5.29 5.35 24.15
CA GLN A 356 5.49 6.72 23.69
C GLN A 356 5.92 6.76 22.22
N HIS A 357 5.32 7.66 21.43
CA HIS A 357 5.48 7.75 19.97
C HIS A 357 6.94 7.77 19.47
N HIS A 358 7.77 8.62 20.08
CA HIS A 358 9.18 8.80 19.68
C HIS A 358 10.06 7.64 20.15
N HIS A 359 9.75 7.06 21.31
CA HIS A 359 10.36 5.82 21.77
C HIS A 359 10.04 4.66 20.82
N ALA A 360 8.79 4.55 20.36
CA ALA A 360 8.39 3.56 19.36
C ALA A 360 9.16 3.72 18.03
N HIS A 361 9.36 4.95 17.54
CA HIS A 361 10.21 5.21 16.36
C HIS A 361 11.63 4.67 16.54
N ILE A 362 12.26 4.95 17.69
CA ILE A 362 13.63 4.49 17.98
C ILE A 362 13.68 2.97 18.12
N VAL A 363 12.76 2.38 18.89
CA VAL A 363 12.71 0.93 19.13
C VAL A 363 12.42 0.16 17.85
N SER A 364 11.66 0.73 16.90
CA SER A 364 11.45 0.10 15.58
C SER A 364 12.77 -0.12 14.83
N CYS A 365 13.67 0.88 14.85
CA CYS A 365 15.01 0.79 14.25
C CYS A 365 15.89 -0.19 15.04
N MET A 366 15.82 -0.18 16.37
CA MET A 366 16.53 -1.14 17.20
C MET A 366 16.09 -2.59 16.92
N ALA A 367 14.79 -2.82 16.73
CA ALA A 367 14.24 -4.14 16.44
C ALA A 367 14.73 -4.66 15.08
N GLU A 368 14.74 -3.82 14.05
CA GLU A 368 15.27 -4.18 12.72
C GLU A 368 16.77 -4.53 12.76
N HIS A 369 17.55 -3.85 13.60
CA HIS A 369 18.99 -4.04 13.73
C HIS A 369 19.42 -4.97 14.88
N GLY A 370 18.46 -5.54 15.61
CA GLY A 370 18.71 -6.44 16.73
C GLY A 370 19.45 -5.84 17.93
N LEU A 371 19.24 -4.55 18.18
CA LEU A 371 19.85 -3.82 19.29
C LEU A 371 18.97 -3.91 20.55
N ARG A 372 19.62 -3.95 21.72
CA ARG A 372 18.93 -3.86 23.03
C ARG A 372 19.10 -2.51 23.72
N GLY A 373 20.15 -1.77 23.38
CA GLY A 373 20.50 -0.50 24.00
C GLY A 373 21.48 -0.64 25.18
N PRO A 374 21.75 0.48 25.89
CA PRO A 374 21.21 1.82 25.60
C PRO A 374 21.77 2.39 24.28
N VAL A 375 20.92 3.10 23.53
CA VAL A 375 21.31 3.84 22.33
C VAL A 375 20.97 5.32 22.48
N ILE A 376 21.70 6.17 21.77
CA ILE A 376 21.26 7.56 21.52
C ILE A 376 20.37 7.51 20.28
N GLY A 377 19.07 7.75 20.46
CA GLY A 377 18.10 7.82 19.39
C GLY A 377 17.68 9.26 19.12
N LEU A 378 17.51 9.57 17.84
CA LEU A 378 17.08 10.87 17.36
C LEU A 378 15.76 10.69 16.62
N ALA A 379 14.67 11.13 17.25
CA ALA A 379 13.33 11.01 16.70
C ALA A 379 12.89 12.38 16.17
N MET A 380 12.81 12.51 14.85
CA MET A 380 12.43 13.73 14.15
C MET A 380 11.23 13.44 13.26
N ASP A 381 10.06 13.93 13.67
CA ASP A 381 8.80 13.77 12.96
C ASP A 381 8.02 15.09 12.88
N GLY A 382 6.72 15.02 12.57
CA GLY A 382 5.84 16.19 12.60
C GLY A 382 5.34 16.49 14.01
N THR A 383 4.57 15.56 14.56
CA THR A 383 3.88 15.72 15.84
C THR A 383 3.72 14.36 16.52
N GLY A 384 4.13 14.26 17.78
CA GLY A 384 3.79 13.13 18.64
C GLY A 384 3.48 13.56 20.07
N TYR A 385 2.66 12.76 20.76
CA TYR A 385 2.20 13.07 22.12
C TYR A 385 3.36 12.93 23.13
N GLY A 386 3.66 14.03 23.82
CA GLY A 386 4.68 14.10 24.85
C GLY A 386 4.15 13.70 26.23
N LEU A 387 5.03 13.15 27.06
CA LEU A 387 4.70 12.80 28.46
C LEU A 387 4.32 14.02 29.32
N ASP A 388 4.70 15.22 28.88
CA ASP A 388 4.40 16.51 29.51
C ASP A 388 3.13 17.18 28.94
N GLY A 389 2.33 16.44 28.14
CA GLY A 389 1.14 16.96 27.47
C GLY A 389 1.44 17.97 26.36
N ARG A 390 2.70 18.04 25.90
CA ARG A 390 3.13 18.91 24.79
C ARG A 390 3.39 18.10 23.53
N ILE A 391 3.41 18.78 22.39
CA ILE A 391 3.77 18.18 21.11
C ILE A 391 5.29 18.04 21.04
N TRP A 392 5.76 16.81 20.86
CA TRP A 392 7.14 16.49 20.54
C TRP A 392 7.28 16.35 19.02
N GLY A 393 8.52 16.48 18.53
CA GLY A 393 8.81 16.29 17.10
C GLY A 393 10.29 16.41 16.71
N CYS A 394 11.17 16.72 17.67
CA CYS A 394 12.62 16.72 17.45
C CYS A 394 13.32 16.42 18.78
N GLU A 395 13.44 15.12 19.06
CA GLU A 395 13.76 14.59 20.37
C GLU A 395 15.06 13.80 20.36
N PHE A 396 15.92 14.08 21.34
CA PHE A 396 17.13 13.33 21.64
C PHE A 396 16.84 12.44 22.85
N LEU A 397 16.79 11.13 22.63
CA LEU A 397 16.45 10.16 23.66
C LEU A 397 17.64 9.21 23.89
N VAL A 398 17.90 8.87 25.15
CA VAL A 398 18.69 7.69 25.50
C VAL A 398 17.70 6.57 25.75
N SER A 399 17.67 5.56 24.88
CA SER A 399 16.61 4.55 24.88
C SER A 399 17.18 3.13 24.95
N ASP A 400 16.49 2.27 25.67
CA ASP A 400 16.54 0.81 25.49
C ASP A 400 15.16 0.30 25.02
N LEU A 401 14.94 -1.01 25.03
CA LEU A 401 13.68 -1.61 24.56
C LEU A 401 12.46 -1.30 25.44
N VAL A 402 12.66 -0.94 26.70
CA VAL A 402 11.57 -0.81 27.70
C VAL A 402 11.53 0.55 28.36
N SER A 403 12.55 1.38 28.18
CA SER A 403 12.67 2.69 28.81
C SER A 403 13.39 3.69 27.93
N PHE A 404 13.18 4.97 28.22
CA PHE A 404 13.92 6.05 27.62
C PHE A 404 14.07 7.25 28.56
N ILE A 405 15.10 8.05 28.32
CA ILE A 405 15.33 9.34 28.99
C ILE A 405 15.44 10.41 27.90
N ARG A 406 14.61 11.44 27.97
CA ARG A 406 14.70 12.61 27.09
C ARG A 406 15.84 13.52 27.56
N ILE A 407 16.90 13.61 26.76
CA ILE A 407 18.11 14.37 27.09
C ILE A 407 18.19 15.73 26.39
N GLY A 408 17.41 15.93 25.32
CA GLY A 408 17.39 17.20 24.59
C GLY A 408 16.22 17.26 23.63
N HIS A 409 15.78 18.48 23.32
CA HIS A 409 14.72 18.74 22.35
C HIS A 409 14.79 20.19 21.83
N LEU A 410 14.11 20.48 20.73
CA LEU A 410 13.93 21.87 20.30
C LEU A 410 13.09 22.64 21.29
N ARG A 411 13.45 23.91 21.56
CA ARG A 411 12.65 24.79 22.40
C ARG A 411 11.22 24.85 21.87
N TYR A 412 10.25 24.61 22.75
CA TYR A 412 8.84 24.69 22.39
C TYR A 412 8.49 26.07 21.83
N ILE A 413 7.71 26.04 20.75
CA ILE A 413 7.15 27.22 20.09
C ILE A 413 5.62 27.16 20.17
N PRO A 414 4.93 28.30 20.34
CA PRO A 414 3.48 28.33 20.30
C PRO A 414 2.98 28.01 18.89
N LEU A 415 2.00 27.10 18.79
CA LEU A 415 1.38 26.67 17.55
C LEU A 415 -0.13 26.99 17.57
N PRO A 416 -0.53 28.24 17.27
CA PRO A 416 -1.92 28.65 17.37
C PRO A 416 -2.78 27.89 16.34
N GLY A 417 -3.85 27.24 16.81
CA GLY A 417 -4.81 26.53 15.96
C GLY A 417 -4.56 25.04 15.77
N GLY A 418 -3.55 24.45 16.43
CA GLY A 418 -3.30 23.00 16.37
C GLY A 418 -3.12 22.52 14.92
N ASP A 419 -4.01 21.63 14.48
CA ASP A 419 -4.03 21.08 13.11
C ASP A 419 -4.10 22.14 12.01
N LEU A 420 -4.69 23.32 12.27
CA LEU A 420 -4.72 24.41 11.30
C LEU A 420 -3.32 24.95 10.98
N ALA A 421 -2.38 24.86 11.92
CA ALA A 421 -1.01 25.31 11.71
C ALA A 421 -0.16 24.28 10.95
N ALA A 422 -0.63 23.03 10.82
CA ALA A 422 0.06 21.97 10.07
C ALA A 422 -0.31 21.95 8.58
N LYS A 423 -1.34 22.72 8.17
CA LYS A 423 -1.81 22.88 6.79
C LYS A 423 -1.20 24.13 6.16
#